data_AF-A0A662RXJ7-F1
#
_entry.id   AF-A0A662RXJ7-F1
#
_cell.length_a   1.000
_cell.length_b   1.000
_cell.length_c   1.000
_cell.angle_alpha   90.00
_cell.angle_beta   90.00
_cell.angle_gamma   90.00
#
_symmetry.space_group_name_H-M   'P 1'
#
loop_
_entity.id
_entity.type
_entity.pdbx_description
1 polymer ?
#
loop_
_entity_poly.entity_id
_entity_poly.type
_entity_poly.pdbx_seq_one_letter_code
_entity_poly.pdbx_strand_id
1 'polypeptide(L)'
;MDVLRAGSGEPARREGNAAMRKIDIETLKAFVEDYERLKKIARSLHRYYEIHCERSLTEREERRMEKLEAEAKEIAARWGLCIDFCSDPRGAPICLHDDAEALRSWRYSGLVVR
;
A
#
# COMPACT_ATOMS: atom_id res chain seq x y z
N MET A 1 -23.81 33.03 -31.39
CA MET A 1 -23.35 33.31 -30.02
C MET A 1 -21.96 32.73 -29.90
N ASP A 2 -20.95 33.55 -30.17
CA ASP A 2 -19.56 33.27 -29.85
C ASP A 2 -19.37 33.33 -28.33
N VAL A 3 -18.85 32.25 -27.75
CA VAL A 3 -18.17 32.31 -26.45
C VAL A 3 -16.86 31.53 -26.54
N LEU A 4 -15.83 32.22 -26.08
CA LEU A 4 -14.41 31.97 -26.20
C LEU A 4 -13.90 30.76 -25.38
N ARG A 5 -12.84 30.13 -25.92
CA ARG A 5 -11.65 29.53 -25.28
C ARG A 5 -11.69 29.26 -23.77
N ALA A 6 -11.37 28.02 -23.40
CA ALA A 6 -10.44 27.76 -22.31
C ALA A 6 -9.57 26.54 -22.67
N GLY A 7 -8.34 26.82 -23.10
CA GLY A 7 -7.27 25.84 -22.97
C GLY A 7 -6.82 25.82 -21.52
N SER A 8 -6.65 24.64 -20.94
CA SER A 8 -6.05 24.49 -19.63
C SER A 8 -5.18 23.25 -19.61
N GLY A 9 -3.89 23.52 -19.83
CA GLY A 9 -2.70 22.78 -19.44
C GLY A 9 -2.82 21.28 -19.19
N GLU A 10 -2.14 20.53 -20.05
CA GLU A 10 -1.51 19.26 -19.65
C GLU A 10 -0.79 19.48 -18.31
N PRO A 11 -0.99 18.62 -17.29
CA PRO A 11 -0.19 18.70 -16.09
C PRO A 11 1.24 18.36 -16.49
N ALA A 12 2.11 19.36 -16.38
CA ALA A 12 3.55 19.23 -16.47
C ALA A 12 3.98 17.99 -15.67
N ARG A 13 4.41 16.94 -16.37
CA ARG A 13 5.09 15.80 -15.76
C ARG A 13 6.28 16.38 -15.02
N ARG A 14 6.18 16.45 -13.70
CA ARG A 14 7.29 16.86 -12.84
C ARG A 14 8.43 15.90 -13.14
N GLU A 15 9.45 16.40 -13.83
CA GLU A 15 10.75 15.76 -13.90
C GLU A 15 11.30 15.71 -12.48
N GLY A 16 10.95 14.65 -11.76
CA GLY A 16 11.58 14.27 -10.52
C GLY A 16 13.01 13.88 -10.85
N ASN A 17 13.93 14.83 -10.71
CA ASN A 17 15.37 14.61 -10.73
C ASN A 17 15.73 13.79 -9.47
N ALA A 18 15.41 12.50 -9.50
CA ALA A 18 15.81 11.56 -8.48
C ALA A 18 17.24 11.14 -8.83
N ALA A 19 18.21 11.88 -8.29
CA ALA A 19 19.57 11.40 -8.16
C ALA A 19 19.51 9.94 -7.69
N MET A 20 19.90 9.02 -8.57
CA MET A 20 19.81 7.59 -8.36
C MET A 20 20.71 7.25 -7.16
N ARG A 21 20.15 7.31 -5.95
CA ARG A 21 20.87 6.93 -4.73
C ARG A 21 21.33 5.50 -4.95
N LYS A 22 22.64 5.26 -4.87
CA LYS A 22 23.17 3.90 -4.84
C LYS A 22 22.53 3.20 -3.64
N ILE A 23 21.59 2.31 -3.91
CA ILE A 23 21.05 1.40 -2.90
C ILE A 23 22.18 0.41 -2.62
N ASP A 24 22.65 0.37 -1.38
CA ASP A 24 23.61 -0.65 -0.96
C ASP A 24 22.93 -2.00 -0.69
N ILE A 25 23.72 -3.05 -0.67
CA ILE A 25 23.23 -4.43 -0.52
C ILE A 25 22.54 -4.64 0.83
N GLU A 26 22.98 -3.95 1.90
CA GLU A 26 22.39 -4.12 3.23
C GLU A 26 21.00 -3.49 3.30
N THR A 27 20.81 -2.33 2.69
CA THR A 27 19.50 -1.69 2.51
C THR A 27 18.55 -2.61 1.74
N LEU A 28 19.03 -3.24 0.66
CA LEU A 28 18.22 -4.19 -0.11
C LEU A 28 17.84 -5.43 0.72
N LYS A 29 18.77 -5.98 1.50
CA LYS A 29 18.49 -7.13 2.40
C LYS A 29 17.42 -6.77 3.43
N ALA A 30 17.56 -5.61 4.09
CA ALA A 30 16.58 -5.13 5.06
C ALA A 30 15.19 -4.96 4.42
N PHE A 31 15.12 -4.43 3.21
CA PHE A 31 13.85 -4.31 2.47
C PHE A 31 13.24 -5.68 2.20
N VAL A 32 14.03 -6.66 1.75
CA VAL A 32 13.56 -8.02 1.48
C VAL A 32 13.05 -8.69 2.75
N GLU A 33 13.73 -8.55 3.89
CA GLU A 33 13.29 -9.08 5.18
C GLU A 33 11.95 -8.48 5.62
N ASP A 34 11.82 -7.16 5.53
CA ASP A 34 10.57 -6.46 5.81
C ASP A 34 9.45 -6.85 4.84
N TYR A 35 9.78 -7.07 3.57
CA TYR A 35 8.82 -7.55 2.57
C TYR A 35 8.35 -8.97 2.87
N GLU A 36 9.24 -9.87 3.30
CA GLU A 36 8.86 -11.21 3.77
C GLU A 36 7.95 -11.14 5.01
N ARG A 37 8.20 -10.17 5.90
CA ARG A 37 7.33 -9.91 7.04
C ARG A 37 5.95 -9.43 6.59
N LEU A 38 5.89 -8.48 5.65
CA LEU A 38 4.64 -7.99 5.07
C LEU A 38 3.84 -9.12 4.42
N LYS A 39 4.45 -10.06 3.70
CA LYS A 39 3.75 -11.24 3.16
C LYS A 39 3.11 -12.11 4.25
N LYS A 40 3.78 -12.28 5.40
CA LYS A 40 3.21 -13.01 6.54
C LYS A 40 2.02 -12.27 7.15
N ILE A 41 2.11 -10.95 7.23
CA ILE A 41 1.02 -10.09 7.71
C ILE A 41 -0.16 -10.15 6.74
N ALA A 42 0.09 -9.97 5.44
CA ALA A 42 -0.92 -10.05 4.37
C ALA A 42 -1.75 -11.33 4.47
N ARG A 43 -1.11 -12.50 4.54
CA ARG A 43 -1.82 -13.78 4.71
C ARG A 43 -2.68 -13.84 5.98
N SER A 44 -2.20 -13.25 7.07
CA SER A 44 -2.95 -13.22 8.33
C SER A 44 -4.16 -12.29 8.24
N LEU A 45 -4.00 -11.11 7.65
CA LEU A 45 -5.10 -10.16 7.41
C LEU A 45 -6.14 -10.74 6.46
N HIS A 46 -5.71 -11.37 5.37
CA HIS A 46 -6.62 -12.03 4.42
C HIS A 46 -7.53 -13.04 5.12
N ARG A 47 -6.98 -13.86 6.00
CA ARG A 47 -7.76 -14.80 6.82
C ARG A 47 -8.78 -14.10 7.71
N TYR A 48 -8.44 -12.97 8.32
CA TYR A 48 -9.40 -12.19 9.11
C TYR A 48 -10.49 -11.56 8.24
N TYR A 49 -10.16 -11.12 7.03
CA TYR A 49 -11.13 -10.59 6.08
C TYR A 49 -12.10 -11.67 5.57
N GLU A 50 -11.60 -12.88 5.29
CA GLU A 50 -12.46 -14.05 4.99
C GLU A 50 -13.41 -14.36 6.14
N ILE A 51 -12.87 -14.47 7.37
CA ILE A 51 -13.69 -14.70 8.57
C ILE A 51 -14.73 -13.59 8.73
N HIS A 52 -14.34 -12.32 8.54
CA HIS A 52 -15.24 -11.18 8.69
C HIS A 52 -16.37 -11.17 7.65
N CYS A 53 -16.10 -11.68 6.45
CA CYS A 53 -17.09 -11.86 5.40
C CYS A 53 -18.11 -12.96 5.73
N GLU A 54 -17.70 -13.99 6.48
CA GLU A 54 -18.56 -15.12 6.88
C GLU A 54 -19.29 -14.87 8.21
N ARG A 55 -18.63 -14.19 9.16
CA ARG A 55 -19.13 -13.91 10.51
C ARG A 55 -18.51 -12.66 11.11
N SER A 56 -19.09 -12.13 12.18
CA SER A 56 -18.43 -11.10 12.98
C SER A 56 -17.13 -11.61 13.61
N LEU A 57 -16.14 -10.73 13.69
CA LEU A 57 -14.89 -11.00 14.41
C LEU A 57 -15.15 -10.92 15.92
N THR A 58 -14.39 -11.69 16.69
CA THR A 58 -14.34 -11.51 18.14
C THR A 58 -13.44 -10.32 18.48
N GLU A 59 -13.62 -9.71 19.66
CA GLU A 59 -12.78 -8.60 20.14
C GLU A 59 -11.28 -8.94 20.11
N ARG A 60 -10.93 -10.20 20.38
CA ARG A 60 -9.53 -10.68 20.31
C ARG A 60 -9.01 -10.70 18.87
N GLU A 61 -9.84 -11.09 17.90
CA GLU A 61 -9.48 -11.13 16.49
C GLU A 61 -9.36 -9.72 15.91
N GLU A 62 -10.31 -8.82 16.25
CA GLU A 62 -10.26 -7.39 15.87
C GLU A 62 -8.97 -6.74 16.37
N ARG A 63 -8.67 -6.86 17.67
CA ARG A 63 -7.42 -6.34 18.24
C ARG A 63 -6.17 -6.92 17.59
N ARG A 64 -6.23 -8.18 17.13
CA ARG A 64 -5.09 -8.80 16.43
C ARG A 64 -4.95 -8.27 15.01
N MET A 65 -6.07 -8.08 14.31
CA MET A 65 -6.12 -7.46 12.98
C MET A 65 -5.57 -6.03 13.02
N GLU A 66 -6.04 -5.20 13.95
CA GLU A 66 -5.55 -3.82 14.13
C GLU A 66 -4.03 -3.76 14.40
N LYS A 67 -3.51 -4.67 15.25
CA LYS A 67 -2.07 -4.77 15.49
C LYS A 67 -1.28 -5.13 14.24
N LEU A 68 -1.81 -6.02 13.41
CA LEU A 68 -1.18 -6.42 12.15
C LEU A 68 -1.19 -5.26 11.14
N GLU A 69 -2.29 -4.51 11.05
CA GLU A 69 -2.36 -3.31 10.21
C GLU A 69 -1.39 -2.22 10.70
N ALA A 70 -1.29 -2.02 12.01
CA ALA A 70 -0.32 -1.08 12.60
C ALA A 70 1.13 -1.47 12.28
N GLU A 71 1.48 -2.74 12.46
CA GLU A 71 2.82 -3.26 12.13
C GLU A 71 3.14 -3.08 10.62
N ALA A 72 2.17 -3.36 9.74
CA ALA A 72 2.35 -3.14 8.31
C ALA A 72 2.55 -1.65 7.95
N LYS A 73 1.82 -0.74 8.61
CA LYS A 73 2.02 0.71 8.46
C LYS A 73 3.41 1.15 8.91
N GLU A 74 3.91 0.62 10.03
CA GLU A 74 5.26 0.91 10.52
C GLU A 74 6.34 0.42 9.53
N ILE A 75 6.18 -0.78 8.97
CA ILE A 75 7.08 -1.28 7.92
C ILE A 75 7.05 -0.35 6.70
N ALA A 76 5.87 -0.01 6.18
CA ALA A 76 5.74 0.87 5.01
C ALA A 76 6.39 2.25 5.25
N ALA A 77 6.16 2.82 6.44
CA ALA A 77 6.72 4.12 6.83
C ALA A 77 8.25 4.12 6.86
N ARG A 78 8.90 3.02 7.29
CA ARG A 78 10.38 2.90 7.27
C ARG A 78 10.96 3.04 5.86
N TRP A 79 10.21 2.64 4.85
CA TRP A 79 10.61 2.70 3.44
C TRP A 79 10.07 3.93 2.71
N GLY A 80 9.39 4.85 3.42
CA GLY A 80 8.77 6.02 2.82
C GLY A 80 7.61 5.69 1.87
N LEU A 81 6.98 4.53 2.06
CA LEU A 81 5.88 4.05 1.23
C LEU A 81 4.54 4.34 1.90
N CYS A 82 3.54 4.66 1.06
CA CYS A 82 2.15 4.66 1.41
C CYS A 82 1.61 3.23 1.40
N ILE A 83 0.64 2.93 2.28
CA ILE A 83 0.00 1.62 2.39
C ILE A 83 -1.51 1.77 2.35
N ASP A 84 -2.17 0.84 1.67
CA ASP A 84 -3.62 0.70 1.66
C ASP A 84 -4.00 -0.76 1.94
N PHE A 85 -5.11 -0.92 2.65
CA PHE A 85 -5.66 -2.22 3.05
C PHE A 85 -6.93 -2.51 2.27
N CYS A 86 -7.01 -3.70 1.69
CA CYS A 86 -8.20 -4.18 1.01
C CYS A 86 -8.86 -5.29 1.83
N SER A 87 -10.00 -4.97 2.45
CA SER A 87 -10.80 -5.92 3.21
C SER A 87 -11.63 -6.87 2.33
N ASP A 88 -11.67 -6.69 1.02
CA ASP A 88 -12.29 -7.66 0.10
C ASP A 88 -11.43 -8.94 0.04
N PRO A 89 -11.95 -10.11 0.47
CA PRO A 89 -11.21 -11.37 0.46
C PRO A 89 -10.86 -11.86 -0.96
N ARG A 90 -11.45 -11.29 -2.03
CA ARG A 90 -11.04 -11.60 -3.41
C ARG A 90 -9.82 -10.81 -3.86
N GLY A 91 -9.47 -9.75 -3.12
CA GLY A 91 -8.36 -8.85 -3.41
C GLY A 91 -7.06 -9.25 -2.71
N ALA A 92 -6.02 -8.43 -2.95
CA ALA A 92 -4.79 -8.50 -2.18
C ALA A 92 -4.92 -7.59 -0.94
N PRO A 93 -4.64 -8.10 0.27
CA PRO A 93 -4.95 -7.39 1.51
C PRO A 93 -4.09 -6.15 1.73
N ILE A 94 -2.89 -6.09 1.14
CA ILE A 94 -1.95 -4.97 1.28
C ILE A 94 -1.47 -4.52 -0.10
N CYS A 95 -1.49 -3.21 -0.34
CA CYS A 95 -0.76 -2.58 -1.42
C CYS A 95 0.13 -1.45 -0.92
N LEU A 96 1.33 -1.34 -1.48
CA LEU A 96 2.30 -0.28 -1.22
C LEU A 96 2.48 0.62 -2.45
N HIS A 97 2.69 1.92 -2.25
CA HIS A 97 3.03 2.85 -3.32
C HIS A 97 3.91 3.98 -2.80
N ASP A 98 4.76 4.54 -3.64
CA ASP A 98 5.53 5.75 -3.35
C ASP A 98 4.71 7.06 -3.44
N ASP A 99 3.46 6.97 -3.91
CA ASP A 99 2.55 8.10 -4.11
C ASP A 99 1.16 7.77 -3.55
N ALA A 100 0.72 8.56 -2.57
CA ALA A 100 -0.58 8.43 -1.94
C ALA A 100 -1.75 8.75 -2.89
N GLU A 101 -1.56 9.67 -3.86
CA GLU A 101 -2.61 10.03 -4.83
C GLU A 101 -2.82 8.90 -5.84
N ALA A 102 -1.74 8.29 -6.32
CA ALA A 102 -1.79 7.10 -7.17
C ALA A 102 -2.48 5.92 -6.46
N LEU A 103 -2.15 5.69 -5.18
CA LEU A 103 -2.77 4.64 -4.37
C LEU A 103 -4.31 4.82 -4.24
N ARG A 104 -4.80 6.06 -4.16
CA ARG A 104 -6.24 6.38 -4.11
C ARG A 104 -6.96 6.18 -5.45
N SER A 105 -6.27 6.40 -6.57
CA SER A 105 -6.86 6.32 -7.91
C SER A 105 -6.84 4.91 -8.48
N TRP A 106 -5.74 4.17 -8.27
CA TRP A 106 -5.63 2.78 -8.73
C TRP A 106 -4.81 1.94 -7.76
N ARG A 107 -5.51 1.27 -6.84
CA ARG A 107 -4.92 0.44 -5.77
C ARG A 107 -3.92 -0.62 -6.28
N TYR A 108 -4.01 -1.07 -7.53
CA TYR A 108 -3.13 -2.10 -8.11
C TYR A 108 -1.99 -1.55 -8.99
N SER A 109 -1.76 -0.24 -9.06
CA SER A 109 -0.58 0.32 -9.75
C SER A 109 0.70 0.22 -8.93
N GLY A 110 0.58 -0.06 -7.62
CA GLY A 110 1.69 -0.18 -6.69
C GLY A 110 2.20 -1.62 -6.52
N LEU A 111 3.06 -1.81 -5.51
CA LEU A 111 3.56 -3.12 -5.10
C LEU A 111 2.50 -3.86 -4.28
N VAL A 112 1.89 -4.85 -4.90
CA VAL A 112 0.85 -5.68 -4.30
C VAL A 112 1.48 -6.81 -3.46
N VAL A 113 1.09 -6.93 -2.20
CA VAL A 113 1.59 -7.96 -1.28
C VAL A 113 0.53 -9.05 -1.08
N ARG A 114 0.89 -10.30 -1.36
CA ARG A 114 0.02 -11.49 -1.24
C ARG A 114 0.70 -12.59 -0.43
#